data_AF-A0A8J4F197-F1
#
_entry.id   AF-A0A8J4F197-F1
#
_cell.length_a   1.000
_cell.length_b   1.000
_cell.length_c   1.000
_cell.angle_alpha   90.00
_cell.angle_beta   90.00
_cell.angle_gamma   90.00
#
_symmetry.space_group_name_H-M   'P 1'
#
loop_
_entity.id
_entity.type
_entity.pdbx_description
1 polymer ?
#
loop_
_entity_poly.entity_id
_entity_poly.type
_entity_poly.pdbx_seq_one_letter_code
_entity_poly.pdbx_strand_id
1 'polypeptide(L)'
;MVWWWPWGSSKTPEQEAARGPAALERKCKSRRSALAGCRLANPDKPMEACKNLELAVVTCLAEGLCKPHHEEHRRCYTSVYKTGHYKGQGHCIPYEEAMKECLRKQKRYPL
;
A
#
# COMPACT_ATOMS: atom_id res chain seq x y z
N MET A 1 21.25 49.04 -3.69
CA MET A 1 22.04 47.82 -3.48
C MET A 1 21.09 46.63 -3.56
N VAL A 2 21.16 45.87 -4.64
CA VAL A 2 20.29 44.71 -4.90
C VAL A 2 20.98 43.49 -4.30
N TRP A 3 20.39 42.92 -3.25
CA TRP A 3 20.83 41.65 -2.68
C TRP A 3 20.03 40.53 -3.36
N TRP A 4 20.67 39.87 -4.34
CA TRP A 4 20.18 38.62 -4.91
C TRP A 4 20.77 37.45 -4.12
N TRP A 5 19.89 36.66 -3.49
CA TRP A 5 20.23 35.34 -2.92
C TRP A 5 19.65 34.24 -3.81
N PRO A 6 20.48 33.35 -4.40
CA PRO A 6 19.99 32.28 -5.25
C PRO A 6 19.84 30.98 -4.44
N TRP A 7 19.02 30.99 -3.39
CA TRP A 7 18.69 29.76 -2.64
C TRP A 7 17.23 29.36 -2.87
N GLY A 8 16.86 29.24 -4.14
CA GLY A 8 15.72 28.46 -4.57
C GLY A 8 16.23 27.17 -5.22
N SER A 9 16.64 26.19 -4.40
CA SER A 9 16.97 24.86 -4.91
C SER A 9 15.66 24.20 -5.35
N SER A 10 15.19 24.56 -6.55
CA SER A 10 14.07 23.91 -7.23
C SER A 10 14.43 22.45 -7.38
N LYS A 11 13.80 21.59 -6.58
CA LYS A 11 13.97 20.15 -6.70
C LYS A 11 13.55 19.74 -8.10
N THR A 12 14.40 19.01 -8.78
CA THR A 12 14.10 18.44 -10.09
C THR A 12 12.88 17.52 -9.95
N PRO A 13 11.91 17.53 -10.88
CA PRO A 13 10.72 16.68 -10.83
C PRO A 13 11.06 15.19 -10.67
N GLU A 14 12.25 14.77 -11.10
CA GLU A 14 12.79 13.42 -10.92
C GLU A 14 13.05 13.05 -9.45
N GLN A 15 13.48 14.01 -8.62
CA GLN A 15 13.69 13.81 -7.17
C GLN A 15 12.37 13.74 -6.39
N GLU A 16 11.32 14.40 -6.87
CA GLU A 16 9.97 14.31 -6.32
C GLU A 16 9.29 12.98 -6.71
N ALA A 17 9.46 12.56 -7.97
CA ALA A 17 8.98 11.28 -8.48
C ALA A 17 9.66 10.08 -7.79
N ALA A 18 10.96 10.15 -7.48
CA ALA A 18 11.68 9.10 -6.75
C ALA A 18 11.39 9.09 -5.23
N ARG A 19 11.03 10.24 -4.64
CA ARG A 19 10.63 10.33 -3.22
C ARG A 19 9.32 9.62 -2.94
N GLY A 20 8.37 9.66 -3.88
CA GLY A 20 7.07 8.99 -3.75
C GLY A 20 7.17 7.50 -3.37
N PRO A 21 7.80 6.64 -4.20
CA PRO A 21 7.92 5.21 -3.93
C PRO A 21 8.83 4.92 -2.73
N ALA A 22 9.94 5.64 -2.55
CA ALA A 22 10.86 5.41 -1.42
C ALA A 22 10.26 5.86 -0.06
N ALA A 23 9.45 6.91 -0.03
CA ALA A 23 8.71 7.30 1.16
C ALA A 23 7.59 6.31 1.47
N LEU A 24 6.90 5.81 0.44
CA LEU A 24 5.86 4.80 0.58
C LEU A 24 6.42 3.47 1.11
N GLU A 25 7.56 3.02 0.60
CA GLU A 25 8.21 1.82 1.09
C GLU A 25 8.62 1.94 2.57
N ARG A 26 9.11 3.12 2.99
CA ARG A 26 9.38 3.39 4.41
C ARG A 26 8.11 3.36 5.25
N LYS A 27 7.02 3.98 4.78
CA LYS A 27 5.70 3.97 5.46
C LYS A 27 5.16 2.55 5.61
N CYS A 28 5.32 1.71 4.59
CA CYS A 28 4.80 0.34 4.58
C CYS A 28 5.79 -0.70 5.17
N LYS A 29 6.98 -0.28 5.61
CA LYS A 29 8.05 -1.17 6.09
C LYS A 29 7.61 -2.02 7.28
N SER A 30 6.96 -1.43 8.28
CA SER A 30 6.51 -2.16 9.48
C SER A 30 5.54 -3.28 9.13
N ARG A 31 4.60 -3.03 8.21
CA ARG A 31 3.63 -4.03 7.73
C ARG A 31 4.32 -5.14 6.94
N ARG A 32 5.32 -4.81 6.11
CA ARG A 32 6.13 -5.82 5.38
C ARG A 32 6.93 -6.70 6.34
N SER A 33 7.54 -6.12 7.37
CA SER A 33 8.26 -6.88 8.40
C SER A 33 7.32 -7.79 9.19
N ALA A 34 6.11 -7.33 9.52
CA ALA A 34 5.10 -8.15 10.18
C ALA A 34 4.65 -9.33 9.29
N LEU A 35 4.43 -9.10 7.98
CA LEU A 35 4.12 -10.16 7.02
C LEU A 35 5.25 -11.19 6.92
N ALA A 36 6.49 -10.74 6.84
CA ALA A 36 7.66 -11.63 6.81
C ALA A 36 7.73 -12.48 8.09
N GLY A 37 7.57 -11.87 9.26
CA GLY A 37 7.52 -12.59 10.54
C GLY A 37 6.37 -13.60 10.60
N CYS A 38 5.18 -13.24 10.13
CA CYS A 38 4.03 -14.14 10.09
C CYS A 38 4.30 -15.37 9.21
N ARG A 39 4.90 -15.18 8.02
CA ARG A 39 5.21 -16.30 7.11
C ARG A 39 6.27 -17.22 7.69
N LEU A 40 7.27 -16.67 8.37
CA LEU A 40 8.27 -17.46 9.10
C LEU A 40 7.65 -18.28 10.23
N ALA A 41 6.64 -17.74 10.92
CA ALA A 41 5.93 -18.43 11.98
C ALA A 41 4.92 -19.49 11.49
N ASN A 42 4.52 -19.44 10.21
CA ASN A 42 3.50 -20.32 9.64
C ASN A 42 3.99 -20.98 8.33
N PRO A 43 4.97 -21.90 8.39
CA PRO A 43 5.57 -22.50 7.19
C PRO A 43 4.59 -23.40 6.41
N ASP A 44 3.63 -24.03 7.08
CA ASP A 44 2.71 -24.99 6.45
C ASP A 44 1.62 -24.30 5.60
N LYS A 45 1.12 -23.15 6.07
CA LYS A 45 0.03 -22.40 5.42
C LYS A 45 0.23 -20.88 5.51
N PRO A 46 1.34 -20.34 4.97
CA PRO A 46 1.68 -18.93 5.11
C PRO A 46 0.66 -18.00 4.43
N MET A 47 0.07 -18.43 3.31
CA MET A 47 -0.89 -17.61 2.56
C MET A 47 -2.22 -17.46 3.27
N GLU A 48 -2.69 -18.50 3.97
CA GLU A 48 -3.96 -18.47 4.69
C GLU A 48 -3.81 -17.76 6.04
N ALA A 49 -2.76 -18.10 6.79
CA ALA A 49 -2.49 -17.54 8.11
C ALA A 49 -2.16 -16.03 8.05
N CYS A 50 -1.44 -15.59 7.01
CA CYS A 50 -0.95 -14.22 6.90
C CYS A 50 -1.74 -13.34 5.95
N LYS A 51 -2.88 -13.82 5.42
CA LYS A 51 -3.72 -13.12 4.43
C LYS A 51 -4.09 -11.69 4.85
N ASN A 52 -4.41 -11.47 6.13
CA ASN A 52 -4.78 -10.14 6.64
C ASN A 52 -3.60 -9.17 6.62
N LEU A 53 -2.40 -9.65 6.97
CA LEU A 53 -1.17 -8.85 6.90
C LEU A 53 -0.78 -8.57 5.45
N GLU A 54 -0.96 -9.54 4.56
CA GLU A 54 -0.77 -9.36 3.12
C GLU A 54 -1.69 -8.25 2.59
N LEU A 55 -2.97 -8.30 2.92
CA LEU A 55 -3.92 -7.24 2.54
C LEU A 55 -3.51 -5.88 3.12
N ALA A 56 -3.08 -5.81 4.38
CA ALA A 56 -2.62 -4.57 4.98
C ALA A 56 -1.40 -3.97 4.26
N VAL A 57 -0.46 -4.81 3.79
CA VAL A 57 0.67 -4.38 2.96
C VAL A 57 0.19 -3.91 1.59
N VAL A 58 -0.68 -4.67 0.93
CA VAL A 58 -1.25 -4.34 -0.39
C VAL A 58 -1.98 -3.00 -0.33
N THR A 59 -2.86 -2.78 0.64
CA THR A 59 -3.58 -1.50 0.81
C THR A 59 -2.60 -0.35 1.04
N CYS A 60 -1.57 -0.55 1.85
CA CYS A 60 -0.55 0.47 2.11
C CYS A 60 0.19 0.89 0.84
N LEU A 61 0.61 -0.08 0.01
CA LEU A 61 1.32 0.20 -1.24
C LEU A 61 0.37 0.77 -2.30
N ALA A 62 -0.87 0.26 -2.36
CA ALA A 62 -1.87 0.72 -3.30
C ALA A 62 -2.27 2.19 -3.06
N GLU A 63 -2.24 2.68 -1.82
CA GLU A 63 -2.47 4.10 -1.50
C GLU A 63 -1.59 5.05 -2.31
N GLY A 64 -0.33 4.66 -2.57
CA GLY A 64 0.61 5.47 -3.35
C GLY A 64 0.73 5.06 -4.82
N LEU A 65 0.63 3.77 -5.13
CA LEU A 65 0.95 3.21 -6.46
C LEU A 65 -0.28 2.84 -7.30
N CYS A 66 -1.42 2.60 -6.65
CA CYS A 66 -2.65 2.11 -7.27
C CYS A 66 -3.86 2.87 -6.72
N LYS A 67 -3.75 4.21 -6.65
CA LYS A 67 -4.76 5.12 -6.09
C LYS A 67 -6.21 4.83 -6.49
N PRO A 68 -6.57 4.61 -7.77
CA PRO A 68 -7.97 4.38 -8.14
C PRO A 68 -8.53 3.12 -7.45
N HIS A 69 -7.79 2.01 -7.51
CA HIS A 69 -8.21 0.75 -6.86
C HIS A 69 -8.22 0.86 -5.33
N HIS A 70 -7.26 1.60 -4.75
CA HIS A 70 -7.24 1.86 -3.31
C HIS A 70 -8.46 2.68 -2.85
N GLU A 71 -8.86 3.69 -3.62
CA GLU A 71 -10.05 4.48 -3.30
C GLU A 71 -11.33 3.67 -3.36
N GLU A 72 -11.49 2.82 -4.36
CA GLU A 72 -12.65 1.91 -4.47
C GLU A 72 -12.69 0.93 -3.30
N HIS A 73 -11.55 0.32 -2.97
CA HIS A 73 -11.43 -0.52 -1.78
C HIS A 73 -11.81 0.25 -0.50
N ARG A 74 -11.33 1.49 -0.34
CA ARG A 74 -11.66 2.34 0.81
C ARG A 74 -13.15 2.67 0.88
N ARG A 75 -13.80 2.94 -0.25
CA ARG A 75 -15.25 3.21 -0.34
C ARG A 75 -16.04 1.97 0.06
N CYS A 76 -15.69 0.81 -0.49
CA CYS A 76 -16.29 -0.46 -0.13
C CYS A 76 -16.12 -0.75 1.37
N TYR A 77 -14.89 -0.66 1.89
CA TYR A 77 -14.60 -0.87 3.30
C TYR A 77 -15.43 0.06 4.20
N THR A 78 -15.48 1.35 3.87
CA THR A 78 -16.24 2.34 4.64
C THR A 78 -17.73 2.03 4.64
N SER A 79 -18.27 1.59 3.50
CA SER A 79 -19.68 1.18 3.38
C SER A 79 -19.98 -0.04 4.26
N VAL A 80 -19.15 -1.08 4.17
CA VAL A 80 -19.29 -2.32 4.93
C VAL A 80 -19.11 -2.08 6.44
N TYR A 81 -18.18 -1.21 6.82
CA TYR A 81 -17.97 -0.79 8.20
C TYR A 81 -19.20 -0.04 8.75
N LYS A 82 -19.73 0.93 8.00
CA LYS A 82 -20.92 1.72 8.41
C LYS A 82 -22.19 0.89 8.52
N THR A 83 -22.29 -0.18 7.74
CA THR A 83 -23.44 -1.11 7.77
C THR A 83 -23.31 -2.19 8.84
N GLY A 84 -22.22 -2.20 9.62
CA GLY A 84 -21.99 -3.21 10.67
C GLY A 84 -21.74 -4.63 10.13
N HIS A 85 -21.63 -4.79 8.80
CA HIS A 85 -21.40 -6.07 8.15
C HIS A 85 -19.92 -6.43 8.03
N TYR A 86 -19.01 -5.61 8.58
CA TYR A 86 -17.58 -5.86 8.48
C TYR A 86 -17.16 -7.06 9.35
N LYS A 87 -17.12 -8.25 8.75
CA LYS A 87 -16.60 -9.49 9.35
C LYS A 87 -15.11 -9.72 9.07
N GLY A 88 -14.36 -8.66 8.76
CA GLY A 88 -12.91 -8.75 8.54
C GLY A 88 -12.48 -9.22 7.14
N GLN A 89 -13.30 -9.94 6.38
CA GLN A 89 -12.95 -10.45 5.05
C GLN A 89 -14.13 -10.53 4.08
N GLY A 90 -13.84 -10.49 2.77
CA GLY A 90 -14.72 -11.05 1.74
C GLY A 90 -15.68 -10.08 1.05
N HIS A 91 -15.93 -8.92 1.64
CA HIS A 91 -16.91 -7.97 1.09
C HIS A 91 -16.36 -7.08 -0.04
N CYS A 92 -15.04 -6.89 -0.08
CA CYS A 92 -14.38 -5.99 -1.02
C CYS A 92 -13.39 -6.74 -1.94
N ILE A 93 -13.54 -8.07 -2.09
CA ILE A 93 -12.63 -8.95 -2.85
C ILE A 93 -12.29 -8.39 -4.25
N PRO A 94 -13.24 -7.89 -5.05
CA PRO A 94 -12.91 -7.39 -6.40
C PRO A 94 -11.89 -6.25 -6.35
N TYR A 95 -11.99 -5.37 -5.36
CA TYR A 95 -11.07 -4.25 -5.18
C TYR A 95 -9.75 -4.68 -4.54
N GLU A 96 -9.78 -5.68 -3.66
CA GLU A 96 -8.57 -6.31 -3.14
C GLU A 96 -7.74 -6.91 -4.28
N GLU A 97 -8.35 -7.73 -5.14
CA GLU A 97 -7.67 -8.35 -6.28
C GLU A 97 -7.20 -7.30 -7.30
N ALA A 98 -7.96 -6.25 -7.56
CA ALA A 98 -7.54 -5.15 -8.43
C ALA A 98 -6.28 -4.43 -7.89
N MET A 99 -6.21 -4.18 -6.58
CA MET A 99 -4.99 -3.63 -5.96
C MET A 99 -3.81 -4.59 -6.10
N LYS A 100 -4.02 -5.90 -5.86
CA LYS A 100 -2.98 -6.92 -6.00
C LYS A 100 -2.46 -7.00 -7.43
N GLU A 101 -3.35 -7.04 -8.42
CA GLU A 101 -3.00 -7.10 -9.84
C GLU A 101 -2.21 -5.86 -10.28
N CYS A 102 -2.66 -4.67 -9.87
CA CYS A 102 -1.95 -3.43 -10.14
C CYS A 102 -0.53 -3.43 -9.56
N LEU A 103 -0.34 -3.88 -8.31
CA LEU A 103 0.99 -4.01 -7.70
C LEU A 103 1.86 -5.08 -8.36
N ARG A 104 1.27 -6.19 -8.85
CA ARG A 104 1.98 -7.22 -9.62
C ARG A 104 2.49 -6.67 -10.95
N LYS A 105 1.66 -5.92 -11.70
CA LYS A 105 2.06 -5.24 -12.95
C LYS A 105 3.24 -4.29 -12.73
N GLN A 106 3.30 -3.64 -11.57
CA GLN A 106 4.39 -2.75 -11.19
C GLN A 106 5.59 -3.45 -10.53
N LYS A 107 5.58 -4.78 -10.39
CA LYS A 107 6.61 -5.58 -9.68
C LYS A 107 6.86 -5.11 -8.23
N ARG A 108 5.82 -4.56 -7.58
CA ARG A 108 5.85 -4.07 -6.18
C ARG A 108 4.98 -4.92 -5.24
N TYR A 109 4.48 -6.04 -5.72
CA TYR A 109 3.72 -6.98 -4.90
C TYR A 109 4.57 -7.56 -3.77
N PRO A 110 4.05 -7.66 -2.52
CA PRO A 110 4.76 -8.34 -1.45
C PRO A 110 4.77 -9.85 -1.67
N LEU A 111 5.84 -10.33 -2.32
CA LEU A 111 6.17 -11.75 -2.39
C LEU A 111 6.39 -12.33 -1.01
#